data_AF-Q7QFA1-F1
#
_entry.id   AF-Q7QFA1-F1
#
_cell.length_a   1.000
_cell.length_b   1.000
_cell.length_c   1.000
_cell.angle_alpha   90.00
_cell.angle_beta   90.00
_cell.angle_gamma   90.00
#
_symmetry.space_group_name_H-M   'P 1'
#
loop_
_entity.id
_entity.type
_entity.pdbx_description
1 polymer ?
#
loop_
_entity_poly.entity_id
_entity_poly.type
_entity_poly.pdbx_seq_one_letter_code
_entity_poly.pdbx_strand_id
1 'polypeptide(L)'
;MKKPAGPLTKRVRKLSRSNSKDGVLGVAGTPNFVAPHRKWKNSRRSRNGYGRGLPKKGGAGGKGVWGKPGSEEVYYELDEDPNDPNLHIDAYNSSHNVELKEIVPQPTEAEVAKKLETIILEYFEHGDTREVADALDELLPPGLKPLVTKTFVSVALEHKQSQRELTSVLMSDLYGRIVTREDICAGFDLLLANLADIMLDTPDAPHLLGNFIARAVADDCIPPKYAYQSEREDLDRHGQAALVRATTLLSMHDGWGQLDNVWGVGGALRPVQTITQQMSYLLQEYLLSRDLSEAQRSIKELEVPHFHHELIYEAIIMTLEAFNESTEVAICELFRTLDSTCIVTPEQMEQGFRRVYEDMTDIVLDIPLAYSILDRFIQRCQRAGSFMSEALIKDIPTRGRKRFVSEGDGGLIKQVNFQRDF
;
A
#
# COMPACT_ATOMS: atom_id res chain seq x y z
N MET A 1 -38.95 -17.09 -34.21
CA MET A 1 -37.81 -16.42 -34.89
C MET A 1 -36.66 -16.25 -33.91
N LYS A 2 -35.42 -16.28 -34.41
CA LYS A 2 -34.09 -15.99 -33.80
C LYS A 2 -33.99 -15.83 -32.25
N LYS A 3 -33.20 -16.71 -31.62
CA LYS A 3 -32.59 -16.51 -30.28
C LYS A 3 -31.44 -15.48 -30.37
N PRO A 4 -31.21 -14.62 -29.36
CA PRO A 4 -30.02 -13.78 -29.28
C PRO A 4 -28.79 -14.58 -28.82
N ALA A 5 -27.60 -14.17 -29.25
CA ALA A 5 -26.32 -14.80 -28.92
C ALA A 5 -25.64 -14.14 -27.70
N GLY A 6 -24.89 -14.94 -26.93
CA GLY A 6 -24.17 -14.48 -25.74
C GLY A 6 -22.85 -13.73 -26.01
N PRO A 7 -22.17 -13.23 -24.95
CA PRO A 7 -21.08 -12.25 -25.09
C PRO A 7 -19.77 -12.83 -25.64
N LEU A 8 -19.09 -12.03 -26.47
CA LEU A 8 -17.78 -12.36 -27.05
C LEU A 8 -16.64 -11.94 -26.09
N THR A 9 -15.83 -12.92 -25.65
CA THR A 9 -14.65 -12.67 -24.80
C THR A 9 -13.44 -12.22 -25.64
N LYS A 10 -12.82 -11.09 -25.25
CA LYS A 10 -11.62 -10.55 -25.92
C LYS A 10 -10.38 -11.32 -25.49
N ARG A 11 -9.76 -12.12 -26.37
CA ARG A 11 -8.41 -12.68 -26.15
C ARG A 11 -7.33 -11.69 -26.57
N VAL A 12 -6.41 -11.41 -25.64
CA VAL A 12 -5.24 -10.53 -25.82
C VAL A 12 -4.26 -11.11 -26.83
N ARG A 13 -3.76 -10.29 -27.76
CA ARG A 13 -2.71 -10.66 -28.73
C ARG A 13 -1.33 -10.62 -28.07
N LYS A 14 -0.62 -11.75 -27.98
CA LYS A 14 0.82 -11.78 -27.65
C LYS A 14 1.64 -11.34 -28.87
N LEU A 15 2.59 -10.43 -28.67
CA LEU A 15 3.55 -10.03 -29.70
C LEU A 15 4.60 -11.13 -29.92
N SER A 16 4.82 -11.54 -31.18
CA SER A 16 5.95 -12.39 -31.57
C SER A 16 7.06 -11.53 -32.18
N ARG A 17 8.27 -11.60 -31.61
CA ARG A 17 9.47 -10.96 -32.18
C ARG A 17 9.78 -11.53 -33.57
N SER A 18 10.10 -10.66 -34.53
CA SER A 18 10.59 -11.05 -35.87
C SER A 18 11.99 -10.48 -36.06
N ASN A 19 12.95 -11.33 -36.42
CA ASN A 19 14.35 -10.92 -36.61
C ASN A 19 14.58 -10.36 -38.02
N SER A 20 15.39 -9.31 -38.10
CA SER A 20 15.70 -8.58 -39.32
C SER A 20 16.64 -9.35 -40.25
N LYS A 21 16.20 -9.59 -41.50
CA LYS A 21 17.06 -9.63 -42.71
C LYS A 21 16.21 -9.78 -43.97
N ASP A 22 16.10 -8.68 -44.74
CA ASP A 22 16.25 -8.68 -46.21
C ASP A 22 16.29 -7.22 -46.70
N GLY A 23 17.28 -6.89 -47.54
CA GLY A 23 17.53 -5.54 -48.07
C GLY A 23 17.67 -5.53 -49.59
N VAL A 24 17.07 -4.51 -50.24
CA VAL A 24 16.73 -4.39 -51.68
C VAL A 24 16.57 -2.87 -51.98
N LEU A 25 17.09 -2.21 -53.03
CA LEU A 25 17.95 -2.57 -54.17
C LEU A 25 18.65 -1.30 -54.74
N GLY A 26 19.92 -1.39 -55.20
CA GLY A 26 20.53 -0.43 -56.15
C GLY A 26 21.27 0.79 -55.52
N VAL A 27 22.25 1.43 -56.17
CA VAL A 27 22.54 1.58 -57.63
C VAL A 27 24.05 1.81 -57.93
N ALA A 28 24.50 1.36 -59.13
CA ALA A 28 25.72 1.72 -59.93
C ALA A 28 27.16 1.49 -59.38
N GLY A 29 28.06 0.87 -60.19
CA GLY A 29 29.51 0.90 -59.87
C GLY A 29 30.56 -0.04 -60.51
N THR A 30 30.28 -0.90 -61.51
CA THR A 30 31.30 -1.77 -62.22
C THR A 30 32.07 -2.82 -61.34
N PRO A 31 32.87 -3.76 -61.91
CA PRO A 31 32.39 -4.89 -62.69
C PRO A 31 32.96 -6.29 -62.29
N ASN A 32 32.31 -7.36 -62.81
CA ASN A 32 32.78 -8.76 -62.91
C ASN A 32 32.91 -9.56 -61.57
N PHE A 33 32.66 -10.88 -61.51
CA PHE A 33 32.79 -11.90 -62.55
C PHE A 33 31.61 -12.87 -62.72
N VAL A 34 31.52 -13.35 -63.97
CA VAL A 34 30.62 -14.33 -64.58
C VAL A 34 30.64 -15.73 -63.92
N ALA A 35 29.47 -16.34 -63.68
CA ALA A 35 29.10 -17.66 -64.22
C ALA A 35 27.62 -18.03 -63.93
N PRO A 36 26.88 -18.67 -64.86
CA PRO A 36 25.42 -18.76 -64.79
C PRO A 36 24.88 -19.99 -64.06
N HIS A 37 23.67 -19.83 -63.51
CA HIS A 37 22.82 -20.90 -63.00
C HIS A 37 22.53 -21.97 -64.08
N ARG A 38 23.23 -23.11 -64.07
CA ARG A 38 22.71 -24.33 -64.72
C ARG A 38 21.50 -24.82 -63.93
N LYS A 39 20.32 -24.70 -64.55
CA LYS A 39 19.05 -25.23 -64.03
C LYS A 39 19.15 -26.75 -63.89
N TRP A 40 19.12 -27.26 -62.66
CA TRP A 40 18.80 -28.67 -62.40
C TRP A 40 17.48 -28.78 -61.64
N LYS A 41 16.37 -28.47 -62.33
CA LYS A 41 15.05 -28.89 -61.85
C LYS A 41 15.09 -30.43 -61.71
N ASN A 42 14.54 -30.93 -60.60
CA ASN A 42 14.39 -32.36 -60.28
C ASN A 42 15.67 -33.16 -59.92
N SER A 43 16.71 -32.54 -59.34
CA SER A 43 17.66 -33.31 -58.51
C SER A 43 17.15 -33.45 -57.07
N ARG A 44 16.67 -34.65 -56.70
CA ARG A 44 16.22 -35.00 -55.34
C ARG A 44 17.35 -35.54 -54.44
N ARG A 45 18.62 -35.22 -54.72
CA ARG A 45 19.78 -35.67 -53.92
C ARG A 45 20.23 -34.62 -52.90
N SER A 46 20.60 -35.07 -51.69
CA SER A 46 21.29 -34.25 -50.69
C SER A 46 22.67 -33.84 -51.21
N ARG A 47 23.08 -32.59 -50.97
CA ARG A 47 24.40 -32.08 -51.43
C ARG A 47 25.53 -32.27 -50.41
N ASN A 48 25.25 -32.73 -49.19
CA ASN A 48 26.21 -32.69 -48.07
C ASN A 48 26.64 -34.07 -47.53
N GLY A 49 26.55 -35.14 -48.32
CA GLY A 49 26.98 -36.50 -47.93
C GLY A 49 26.09 -37.21 -46.91
N TYR A 50 25.59 -36.48 -45.91
CA TYR A 50 24.60 -36.92 -44.97
C TYR A 50 23.17 -36.80 -45.56
N GLY A 51 22.34 -37.80 -45.26
CA GLY A 51 20.95 -37.84 -45.69
C GLY A 51 20.13 -36.69 -45.09
N ARG A 52 18.93 -36.43 -45.64
CA ARG A 52 18.07 -35.28 -45.31
C ARG A 52 17.50 -35.23 -43.88
N GLY A 53 17.97 -36.05 -42.94
CA GLY A 53 17.44 -36.15 -41.57
C GLY A 53 15.98 -36.63 -41.45
N LEU A 54 15.29 -36.87 -42.57
CA LEU A 54 13.93 -37.37 -42.60
C LEU A 54 13.90 -38.85 -42.20
N PRO A 55 13.08 -39.24 -41.20
CA PRO A 55 12.90 -40.64 -40.84
C PRO A 55 12.49 -41.47 -42.06
N LYS A 56 13.17 -42.59 -42.31
CA LYS A 56 12.69 -43.57 -43.31
C LYS A 56 11.32 -44.07 -42.85
N LYS A 57 10.36 -44.10 -43.79
CA LYS A 57 8.93 -44.45 -43.67
C LYS A 57 8.48 -44.94 -42.27
N GLY A 58 7.76 -44.07 -41.55
CA GLY A 58 7.11 -44.42 -40.28
C GLY A 58 8.07 -44.46 -39.10
N GLY A 59 8.82 -43.38 -38.89
CA GLY A 59 9.94 -43.29 -37.94
C GLY A 59 9.65 -43.80 -36.53
N ALA A 60 10.41 -44.83 -36.14
CA ALA A 60 10.52 -45.40 -34.80
C ALA A 60 11.68 -46.43 -34.79
N GLY A 61 12.87 -46.03 -35.28
CA GLY A 61 13.96 -46.97 -35.57
C GLY A 61 15.29 -46.30 -35.90
N GLY A 62 15.60 -45.21 -35.18
CA GLY A 62 16.89 -44.52 -35.24
C GLY A 62 17.60 -44.65 -33.90
N LYS A 63 18.93 -44.80 -33.92
CA LYS A 63 19.76 -44.86 -32.71
C LYS A 63 19.58 -43.54 -31.93
N GLY A 64 18.98 -43.62 -30.73
CA GLY A 64 18.64 -42.45 -29.90
C GLY A 64 17.20 -41.93 -30.01
N VAL A 65 16.25 -42.72 -30.54
CA VAL A 65 14.81 -42.35 -30.59
C VAL A 65 13.97 -43.40 -29.86
N TRP A 66 13.07 -42.96 -28.96
CA TRP A 66 12.26 -43.76 -28.04
C TRP A 66 11.07 -44.50 -28.70
N GLY A 67 11.28 -45.16 -29.85
CA GLY A 67 10.22 -45.91 -30.52
C GLY A 67 9.10 -45.01 -31.09
N LYS A 68 7.86 -45.51 -31.05
CA LYS A 68 6.66 -44.86 -31.63
C LYS A 68 5.63 -44.67 -30.52
N PRO A 69 4.93 -43.52 -30.41
CA PRO A 69 3.85 -43.38 -29.45
C PRO A 69 2.81 -44.51 -29.63
N GLY A 70 2.55 -45.26 -28.57
CA GLY A 70 1.69 -46.45 -28.59
C GLY A 70 2.39 -47.80 -28.85
N SER A 71 3.72 -47.85 -29.05
CA SER A 71 4.45 -49.14 -28.99
C SER A 71 4.64 -49.67 -27.57
N GLU A 72 4.29 -48.87 -26.56
CA GLU A 72 4.36 -49.20 -25.14
C GLU A 72 3.32 -50.25 -24.73
N GLU A 73 2.14 -50.28 -25.38
CA GLU A 73 1.09 -51.27 -25.13
C GLU A 73 1.44 -52.69 -25.62
N VAL A 74 2.51 -52.86 -26.41
CA VAL A 74 2.97 -54.17 -26.90
C VAL A 74 3.93 -54.86 -25.91
N TYR A 75 4.41 -54.14 -24.88
CA TYR A 75 5.31 -54.71 -23.86
C TYR A 75 4.61 -55.67 -22.87
N TYR A 76 3.29 -55.80 -22.92
CA TYR A 76 2.54 -56.79 -22.13
C TYR A 76 2.61 -58.22 -22.70
N GLU A 77 3.16 -58.40 -23.91
CA GLU A 77 3.49 -59.71 -24.49
C GLU A 77 5.00 -59.81 -24.76
N LEU A 78 5.81 -59.56 -23.72
CA LEU A 78 7.13 -60.17 -23.64
C LEU A 78 6.96 -61.56 -23.02
N ASP A 79 7.27 -62.61 -23.78
CA ASP A 79 7.55 -63.93 -23.21
C ASP A 79 8.75 -63.78 -22.25
N GLU A 80 8.48 -63.74 -20.95
CA GLU A 80 9.51 -63.58 -19.92
C GLU A 80 10.46 -64.79 -19.94
N ASP A 81 11.77 -64.56 -20.13
CA ASP A 81 12.77 -65.64 -20.11
C ASP A 81 12.88 -66.21 -18.68
N PRO A 82 12.48 -67.47 -18.44
CA PRO A 82 12.46 -68.04 -17.08
C PRO A 82 13.86 -68.24 -16.47
N ASN A 83 14.93 -67.99 -17.24
CA ASN A 83 16.33 -68.13 -16.82
C ASN A 83 17.09 -66.80 -16.71
N ASP A 84 16.44 -65.63 -16.80
CA ASP A 84 17.15 -64.35 -16.59
C ASP A 84 17.61 -64.21 -15.12
N PRO A 85 18.93 -64.16 -14.83
CA PRO A 85 19.44 -64.07 -13.46
C PRO A 85 19.18 -62.72 -12.78
N ASN A 86 18.71 -61.69 -13.49
CA ASN A 86 18.20 -60.45 -12.91
C ASN A 86 16.69 -60.50 -12.61
N LEU A 87 15.95 -61.50 -13.11
CA LEU A 87 14.52 -61.63 -12.90
C LEU A 87 14.23 -62.26 -11.53
N HIS A 88 14.37 -61.46 -10.47
CA HIS A 88 13.94 -61.85 -9.13
C HIS A 88 12.41 -61.94 -9.08
N ILE A 89 11.88 -63.12 -9.38
CA ILE A 89 10.44 -63.45 -9.31
C ILE A 89 9.85 -63.16 -7.92
N ASP A 90 10.67 -63.27 -6.85
CA ASP A 90 10.30 -62.92 -5.48
C ASP A 90 10.04 -61.42 -5.27
N ALA A 91 10.54 -60.54 -6.15
CA ALA A 91 10.27 -59.10 -6.10
C ALA A 91 8.91 -58.73 -6.72
N TYR A 92 8.42 -59.53 -7.69
CA TYR A 92 7.12 -59.33 -8.34
C TYR A 92 5.99 -60.15 -7.69
N ASN A 93 6.28 -61.38 -7.23
CA ASN A 93 5.34 -62.22 -6.49
C ASN A 93 5.39 -61.98 -4.98
N SER A 94 6.22 -61.05 -4.51
CA SER A 94 6.06 -60.48 -3.17
C SER A 94 4.71 -59.78 -3.08
N SER A 95 3.76 -60.42 -2.40
CA SER A 95 2.58 -59.79 -1.79
C SER A 95 2.97 -58.86 -0.62
N HIS A 96 4.08 -58.15 -0.75
CA HIS A 96 4.40 -56.98 0.05
C HIS A 96 3.51 -55.85 -0.45
N ASN A 97 2.49 -55.51 0.34
CA ASN A 97 1.64 -54.35 0.07
C ASN A 97 2.52 -53.08 0.05
N VAL A 98 2.92 -52.64 -1.14
CA VAL A 98 3.59 -51.34 -1.33
C VAL A 98 2.53 -50.25 -1.17
N GLU A 99 2.29 -49.85 0.08
CA GLU A 99 1.49 -48.67 0.40
C GLU A 99 2.21 -47.42 -0.11
N LEU A 100 1.84 -46.97 -1.30
CA LEU A 100 2.22 -45.66 -1.83
C LEU A 100 1.54 -44.57 -0.99
N LYS A 101 2.17 -44.14 0.09
CA LYS A 101 1.75 -42.96 0.85
C LYS A 101 2.19 -41.69 0.14
N GLU A 102 1.22 -40.85 -0.17
CA GLU A 102 1.47 -39.47 -0.58
C GLU A 102 2.09 -38.70 0.59
N ILE A 103 3.38 -38.39 0.48
CA ILE A 103 4.08 -37.53 1.43
C ILE A 103 3.95 -36.10 0.92
N VAL A 104 2.88 -35.41 1.34
CA VAL A 104 2.78 -33.96 1.17
C VAL A 104 3.86 -33.32 2.07
N PRO A 105 4.84 -32.58 1.52
CA PRO A 105 5.84 -31.90 2.33
C PRO A 105 5.13 -30.84 3.18
N GLN A 106 5.21 -30.96 4.50
CA GLN A 106 4.70 -29.91 5.38
C GLN A 106 5.61 -28.68 5.25
N PRO A 107 5.05 -27.47 5.05
CA PRO A 107 5.85 -26.26 4.93
C PRO A 107 6.58 -25.99 6.25
N THR A 108 7.83 -25.55 6.18
CA THR A 108 8.58 -25.19 7.39
C THR A 108 8.02 -23.91 8.02
N GLU A 109 8.17 -23.75 9.34
CA GLU A 109 7.72 -22.54 10.05
C GLU A 109 8.27 -21.25 9.42
N ALA A 110 9.53 -21.28 8.96
CA ALA A 110 10.17 -20.15 8.28
C ALA A 110 9.56 -19.83 6.91
N GLU A 111 9.16 -20.84 6.13
CA GLU A 111 8.46 -20.65 4.87
C GLU A 111 7.05 -20.08 5.07
N VAL A 112 6.35 -20.53 6.12
CA VAL A 112 5.03 -19.98 6.49
C VAL A 112 5.19 -18.54 6.99
N ALA A 113 6.12 -18.26 7.90
CA ALA A 113 6.37 -16.92 8.42
C ALA A 113 6.67 -15.90 7.29
N LYS A 114 7.48 -16.27 6.29
CA LYS A 114 7.76 -15.40 5.14
C LYS A 114 6.54 -15.13 4.25
N LYS A 115 5.63 -16.09 4.13
CA LYS A 115 4.36 -15.88 3.41
C LYS A 115 3.40 -15.00 4.22
N LEU A 116 3.32 -15.21 5.54
CA LEU A 116 2.57 -14.35 6.46
C LEU A 116 3.06 -12.90 6.41
N GLU A 117 4.38 -12.68 6.40
CA GLU A 117 5.02 -11.38 6.21
C GLU A 117 4.58 -10.72 4.88
N THR A 118 4.50 -11.48 3.80
CA THR A 118 4.02 -10.95 2.50
C THR A 118 2.54 -10.53 2.59
N ILE A 119 1.70 -11.37 3.20
CA ILE A 119 0.24 -11.13 3.33
C ILE A 119 -0.05 -9.90 4.21
N ILE A 120 0.64 -9.72 5.34
CA ILE A 120 0.42 -8.56 6.22
C ILE A 120 0.91 -7.25 5.59
N LEU A 121 2.00 -7.28 4.81
CA LEU A 121 2.51 -6.12 4.09
C LEU A 121 1.59 -5.71 2.93
N GLU A 122 1.01 -6.67 2.21
CA GLU A 122 -0.04 -6.38 1.22
C GLU A 122 -1.25 -5.75 1.93
N TYR A 123 -1.73 -6.34 3.02
CA TYR A 123 -2.84 -5.82 3.81
C TYR A 123 -2.65 -4.38 4.31
N PHE A 124 -1.44 -3.95 4.67
CA PHE A 124 -1.18 -2.57 5.07
C PHE A 124 -1.44 -1.54 3.97
N GLU A 125 -1.43 -1.94 2.69
CA GLU A 125 -1.72 -1.05 1.55
C GLU A 125 -3.23 -0.97 1.22
N HIS A 126 -3.98 -2.09 1.34
CA HIS A 126 -5.39 -2.16 0.92
C HIS A 126 -6.43 -2.26 2.05
N GLY A 127 -6.04 -2.71 3.24
CA GLY A 127 -6.91 -2.79 4.43
C GLY A 127 -8.05 -3.81 4.36
N ASP A 128 -8.05 -4.76 3.42
CA ASP A 128 -9.10 -5.79 3.29
C ASP A 128 -8.78 -7.03 4.13
N THR A 129 -9.49 -7.19 5.25
CA THR A 129 -9.34 -8.32 6.17
C THR A 129 -9.87 -9.64 5.61
N ARG A 130 -10.75 -9.61 4.60
CA ARG A 130 -11.31 -10.82 3.96
C ARG A 130 -10.33 -11.47 3.02
N GLU A 131 -9.60 -10.67 2.24
CA GLU A 131 -8.53 -11.14 1.36
C GLU A 131 -7.43 -11.86 2.17
N VAL A 132 -7.05 -11.28 3.32
CA VAL A 132 -6.14 -11.96 4.27
C VAL A 132 -6.74 -13.27 4.76
N ALA A 133 -7.99 -13.27 5.22
CA ALA A 133 -8.63 -14.48 5.75
C ALA A 133 -8.69 -15.61 4.71
N ASP A 134 -9.05 -15.30 3.47
CA ASP A 134 -9.11 -16.25 2.35
C ASP A 134 -7.70 -16.79 2.00
N ALA A 135 -6.66 -15.93 2.02
CA ALA A 135 -5.27 -16.36 1.82
C ALA A 135 -4.73 -17.24 2.96
N LEU A 136 -5.14 -16.99 4.21
CA LEU A 136 -4.76 -17.80 5.36
C LEU A 136 -5.48 -19.16 5.40
N ASP A 137 -6.74 -19.23 4.95
CA ASP A 137 -7.51 -20.48 4.83
C ASP A 137 -6.84 -21.47 3.85
N GLU A 138 -6.19 -21.00 2.77
CA GLU A 138 -5.41 -21.85 1.84
C GLU A 138 -4.01 -22.21 2.40
N LEU A 139 -3.41 -21.33 3.20
CA LEU A 139 -2.00 -21.44 3.61
C LEU A 139 -1.77 -22.25 4.89
N LEU A 140 -2.64 -22.14 5.90
CA LEU A 140 -2.31 -22.52 7.28
C LEU A 140 -2.70 -23.97 7.64
N PRO A 141 -1.72 -24.87 7.92
CA PRO A 141 -2.03 -26.09 8.64
C PRO A 141 -2.39 -25.77 10.11
N PRO A 142 -3.30 -26.52 10.76
CA PRO A 142 -3.83 -26.17 12.09
C PRO A 142 -2.78 -25.93 13.18
N GLY A 143 -1.66 -26.65 13.16
CA GLY A 143 -0.59 -26.51 14.17
C GLY A 143 0.24 -25.24 14.05
N LEU A 144 0.12 -24.46 12.96
CA LEU A 144 0.92 -23.25 12.72
C LEU A 144 0.12 -21.95 12.88
N LYS A 145 -1.14 -22.01 13.28
CA LYS A 145 -1.99 -20.83 13.53
C LYS A 145 -1.40 -19.82 14.54
N PRO A 146 -0.69 -20.20 15.61
CA PRO A 146 -0.01 -19.24 16.50
C PRO A 146 1.02 -18.34 15.79
N LEU A 147 1.56 -18.77 14.64
CA LEU A 147 2.50 -17.95 13.86
C LEU A 147 1.83 -16.73 13.23
N VAL A 148 0.50 -16.72 13.04
CA VAL A 148 -0.23 -15.56 12.52
C VAL A 148 -0.06 -14.36 13.44
N THR A 149 -0.47 -14.49 14.70
CA THR A 149 -0.31 -13.44 15.71
C THR A 149 1.17 -13.07 15.92
N LYS A 150 2.06 -14.07 16.00
CA LYS A 150 3.50 -13.83 16.13
C LYS A 150 4.01 -12.95 14.98
N THR A 151 3.86 -13.39 13.73
CA THR A 151 4.41 -12.69 12.57
C THR A 151 3.73 -11.34 12.34
N PHE A 152 2.41 -11.25 12.43
CA PHE A 152 1.68 -10.00 12.15
C PHE A 152 2.01 -8.91 13.17
N VAL A 153 2.13 -9.25 14.46
CA VAL A 153 2.56 -8.30 15.48
C VAL A 153 4.05 -7.97 15.33
N SER A 154 4.93 -8.95 15.11
CA SER A 154 6.37 -8.67 14.86
C SER A 154 6.57 -7.67 13.73
N VAL A 155 5.92 -7.86 12.58
CA VAL A 155 6.01 -6.92 11.45
C VAL A 155 5.44 -5.55 11.84
N ALA A 156 4.31 -5.49 12.55
CA ALA A 156 3.69 -4.22 12.95
C ALA A 156 4.52 -3.41 13.97
N LEU A 157 5.34 -4.06 14.80
CA LEU A 157 6.23 -3.37 15.74
C LEU A 157 7.26 -2.49 15.01
N GLU A 158 7.79 -2.97 13.89
CA GLU A 158 8.75 -2.24 13.04
C GLU A 158 8.10 -1.14 12.17
N HIS A 159 6.78 -1.14 12.06
CA HIS A 159 6.01 -0.19 11.24
C HIS A 159 5.44 0.97 12.07
N LYS A 160 4.76 1.91 11.40
CA LYS A 160 4.19 3.10 12.04
C LYS A 160 2.92 2.77 12.81
N GLN A 161 2.35 3.78 13.45
CA GLN A 161 1.22 3.62 14.34
C GLN A 161 -0.06 3.21 13.58
N SER A 162 -0.25 3.69 12.36
CA SER A 162 -1.36 3.27 11.50
C SER A 162 -1.32 1.78 11.13
N GLN A 163 -0.14 1.17 10.94
CA GLN A 163 -0.03 -0.28 10.69
C GLN A 163 -0.36 -1.10 11.94
N ARG A 164 -0.05 -0.60 13.14
CA ARG A 164 -0.36 -1.29 14.41
C ARG A 164 -1.85 -1.30 14.72
N GLU A 165 -2.56 -0.23 14.36
CA GLU A 165 -4.02 -0.21 14.33
C GLU A 165 -4.57 -1.26 13.37
N LEU A 166 -4.10 -1.27 12.11
CA LEU A 166 -4.54 -2.25 11.11
C LEU A 166 -4.31 -3.68 11.57
N THR A 167 -3.15 -4.02 12.14
CA THR A 167 -2.90 -5.35 12.71
C THR A 167 -3.87 -5.70 13.85
N SER A 168 -4.25 -4.74 14.68
CA SER A 168 -5.22 -4.98 15.77
C SER A 168 -6.61 -5.28 15.22
N VAL A 169 -7.08 -4.46 14.27
CA VAL A 169 -8.35 -4.69 13.55
C VAL A 169 -8.36 -6.05 12.85
N LEU A 170 -7.27 -6.38 12.14
CA LEU A 170 -7.12 -7.66 11.46
C LEU A 170 -7.15 -8.85 12.42
N MET A 171 -6.45 -8.77 13.56
CA MET A 171 -6.47 -9.84 14.56
C MET A 171 -7.89 -10.09 15.11
N SER A 172 -8.68 -9.03 15.30
CA SER A 172 -10.09 -9.11 15.69
C SER A 172 -10.96 -9.74 14.60
N ASP A 173 -10.84 -9.30 13.34
CA ASP A 173 -11.59 -9.85 12.21
C ASP A 173 -11.22 -11.31 11.87
N LEU A 174 -10.00 -11.75 12.17
CA LEU A 174 -9.55 -13.14 12.01
C LEU A 174 -9.95 -14.04 13.18
N TYR A 175 -10.31 -13.49 14.33
CA TYR A 175 -10.69 -14.23 15.53
C TYR A 175 -11.99 -15.02 15.30
N GLY A 176 -11.99 -16.31 15.67
CA GLY A 176 -13.14 -17.19 15.51
C GLY A 176 -13.39 -17.68 14.08
N ARG A 177 -12.82 -17.02 13.05
CA ARG A 177 -12.77 -17.53 11.67
C ARG A 177 -11.50 -18.34 11.42
N ILE A 178 -10.33 -17.70 11.52
CA ILE A 178 -9.04 -18.29 11.16
C ILE A 178 -8.27 -18.74 12.39
N VAL A 179 -8.17 -17.89 13.41
CA VAL A 179 -7.42 -18.16 14.66
C VAL A 179 -8.35 -18.30 15.85
N THR A 180 -8.04 -19.22 16.77
CA THR A 180 -8.73 -19.31 18.06
C THR A 180 -8.06 -18.43 19.12
N ARG A 181 -8.68 -18.37 20.30
CA ARG A 181 -8.14 -17.66 21.47
C ARG A 181 -6.82 -18.25 21.91
N GLU A 182 -6.73 -19.57 21.87
CA GLU A 182 -5.56 -20.36 22.21
C GLU A 182 -4.42 -20.09 21.21
N ASP A 183 -4.74 -19.97 19.92
CA ASP A 183 -3.76 -19.58 18.89
C ASP A 183 -3.20 -18.17 19.14
N ILE A 184 -4.06 -17.19 19.46
CA ILE A 184 -3.65 -15.80 19.74
C ILE A 184 -2.81 -15.73 21.02
N CYS A 185 -3.22 -16.39 22.11
CA CYS A 185 -2.44 -16.48 23.34
C CYS A 185 -1.07 -17.14 23.11
N ALA A 186 -1.01 -18.25 22.36
CA ALA A 186 0.25 -18.91 22.02
C ALA A 186 1.15 -18.02 21.13
N GLY A 187 0.57 -17.23 20.22
CA GLY A 187 1.31 -16.24 19.43
C GLY A 187 1.89 -15.12 20.29
N PHE A 188 1.14 -14.62 21.28
CA PHE A 188 1.65 -13.67 22.26
C PHE A 188 2.72 -14.28 23.19
N ASP A 189 2.59 -15.55 23.60
CA ASP A 189 3.62 -16.25 24.36
C ASP A 189 4.93 -16.36 23.57
N LEU A 190 4.85 -16.66 22.26
CA LEU A 190 6.00 -16.66 21.35
C LEU A 190 6.63 -15.26 21.20
N LEU A 191 5.84 -14.18 21.26
CA LEU A 191 6.36 -12.81 21.21
C LEU A 191 7.04 -12.41 22.53
N LEU A 192 6.41 -12.71 23.67
CA LEU A 192 6.94 -12.42 25.01
C LEU A 192 8.25 -13.18 25.26
N ALA A 193 8.35 -14.44 24.83
CA ALA A 193 9.58 -15.24 24.97
C ALA A 193 10.75 -14.74 24.11
N ASN A 194 10.48 -14.12 22.96
CA ASN A 194 11.51 -13.59 22.05
C ASN A 194 11.67 -12.05 22.16
N LEU A 195 11.05 -11.41 23.15
CA LEU A 195 10.93 -9.96 23.22
C LEU A 195 12.27 -9.23 23.33
N ALA A 196 13.25 -9.86 24.01
CA ALA A 196 14.61 -9.32 24.12
C ALA A 196 15.34 -9.23 22.76
N ASP A 197 15.04 -10.13 21.83
CA ASP A 197 15.59 -10.10 20.46
C ASP A 197 14.83 -9.06 19.60
N ILE A 198 13.50 -9.00 19.71
CA ILE A 198 12.67 -7.98 19.03
C ILE A 198 13.08 -6.56 19.45
N MET A 199 13.56 -6.39 20.69
CA MET A 199 14.08 -5.11 21.19
C MET A 199 15.37 -4.62 20.52
N LEU A 200 16.08 -5.48 19.78
CA LEU A 200 17.27 -5.07 19.03
C LEU A 200 16.90 -4.14 17.87
N ASP A 201 15.76 -4.41 17.21
CA ASP A 201 15.22 -3.62 16.10
C ASP A 201 14.20 -2.58 16.58
N THR A 202 13.35 -2.92 17.57
CA THR A 202 12.31 -2.04 18.13
C THR A 202 12.49 -1.87 19.65
N PRO A 203 13.25 -0.87 20.14
CA PRO A 203 13.58 -0.76 21.57
C PRO A 203 12.37 -0.52 22.50
N ASP A 204 11.25 -0.01 21.98
CA ASP A 204 9.99 0.18 22.73
C ASP A 204 9.03 -1.04 22.63
N ALA A 205 9.49 -2.17 22.07
CA ALA A 205 8.66 -3.36 21.86
C ALA A 205 7.89 -3.84 23.10
N PRO A 206 8.39 -3.77 24.36
CA PRO A 206 7.59 -4.13 25.53
C PRO A 206 6.36 -3.25 25.73
N HIS A 207 6.46 -1.95 25.48
CA HIS A 207 5.34 -1.03 25.61
C HIS A 207 4.30 -1.28 24.51
N LEU A 208 4.77 -1.42 23.26
CA LEU A 208 3.94 -1.69 22.09
C LEU A 208 3.25 -3.07 22.19
N LEU A 209 3.95 -4.12 22.59
CA LEU A 209 3.36 -5.44 22.80
C LEU A 209 2.33 -5.42 23.94
N GLY A 210 2.57 -4.65 25.00
CA GLY A 210 1.57 -4.41 26.05
C GLY A 210 0.31 -3.70 25.55
N ASN A 211 0.45 -2.77 24.60
CA ASN A 211 -0.71 -2.15 23.93
C ASN A 211 -1.48 -3.17 23.08
N PHE A 212 -0.80 -4.02 22.30
CA PHE A 212 -1.43 -5.11 21.52
C PHE A 212 -2.19 -6.10 22.42
N ILE A 213 -1.60 -6.51 23.55
CA ILE A 213 -2.25 -7.42 24.50
C ILE A 213 -3.49 -6.74 25.13
N ALA A 214 -3.40 -5.47 25.53
CA ALA A 214 -4.57 -4.75 26.04
C ALA A 214 -5.68 -4.59 24.99
N ARG A 215 -5.32 -4.28 23.73
CA ARG A 215 -6.28 -4.19 22.63
C ARG A 215 -6.96 -5.52 22.34
N ALA A 216 -6.21 -6.61 22.26
CA ALA A 216 -6.77 -7.95 22.07
C ALA A 216 -7.63 -8.45 23.25
N VAL A 217 -7.49 -7.86 24.45
CA VAL A 217 -8.44 -8.06 25.57
C VAL A 217 -9.70 -7.22 25.40
N ALA A 218 -9.58 -5.96 24.96
CA ALA A 218 -10.73 -5.09 24.70
C ALA A 218 -11.59 -5.60 23.53
N ASP A 219 -10.97 -6.26 22.56
CA ASP A 219 -11.60 -6.85 21.38
C ASP A 219 -12.12 -8.29 21.63
N ASP A 220 -12.22 -8.72 22.90
CA ASP A 220 -12.68 -10.05 23.38
C ASP A 220 -11.93 -11.30 22.82
N CYS A 221 -10.87 -11.08 22.03
CA CYS A 221 -10.06 -12.13 21.41
C CYS A 221 -9.38 -13.02 22.47
N ILE A 222 -8.82 -12.40 23.50
CA ILE A 222 -8.15 -13.07 24.63
C ILE A 222 -8.78 -12.65 25.97
N PRO A 223 -8.81 -13.55 26.98
CA PRO A 223 -9.47 -13.26 28.25
C PRO A 223 -8.63 -12.27 29.08
N PRO A 224 -9.24 -11.34 29.84
CA PRO A 224 -8.50 -10.36 30.64
C PRO A 224 -7.45 -10.99 31.57
N LYS A 225 -7.74 -12.19 32.09
CA LYS A 225 -6.81 -12.98 32.92
C LYS A 225 -5.41 -13.13 32.30
N TYR A 226 -5.29 -13.18 30.97
CA TYR A 226 -3.99 -13.28 30.29
C TYR A 226 -3.09 -12.07 30.59
N ALA A 227 -3.63 -10.85 30.53
CA ALA A 227 -2.88 -9.63 30.82
C ALA A 227 -2.47 -9.55 32.31
N TYR A 228 -3.37 -9.95 33.23
CA TYR A 228 -3.13 -9.93 34.69
C TYR A 228 -2.15 -11.00 35.20
N GLN A 229 -1.50 -11.78 34.33
CA GLN A 229 -0.46 -12.76 34.69
C GLN A 229 0.96 -12.13 34.72
N SER A 230 1.09 -10.93 35.29
CA SER A 230 2.35 -10.16 35.28
C SER A 230 3.52 -10.80 36.04
N GLU A 231 3.26 -11.75 36.94
CA GLU A 231 4.26 -12.47 37.74
C GLU A 231 4.64 -13.84 37.14
N ARG A 232 4.57 -13.99 35.81
CA ARG A 232 5.01 -15.21 35.11
C ARG A 232 6.51 -15.44 35.26
N GLU A 233 6.86 -16.51 36.00
CA GLU A 233 8.25 -16.94 36.25
C GLU A 233 9.00 -17.36 34.98
N ASP A 234 8.29 -17.74 33.92
CA ASP A 234 8.85 -18.15 32.63
C ASP A 234 9.24 -16.96 31.72
N LEU A 235 8.84 -15.75 32.07
CA LEU A 235 9.13 -14.53 31.31
C LEU A 235 10.27 -13.72 31.94
N ASP A 236 11.05 -13.07 31.09
CA ASP A 236 12.07 -12.12 31.53
C ASP A 236 11.46 -10.77 31.95
N ARG A 237 12.31 -9.84 32.41
CA ARG A 237 11.89 -8.50 32.82
C ARG A 237 11.18 -7.69 31.71
N HIS A 238 11.46 -8.00 30.43
CA HIS A 238 10.89 -7.29 29.29
C HIS A 238 9.49 -7.84 28.98
N GLY A 239 9.31 -9.17 29.00
CA GLY A 239 8.00 -9.81 28.91
C GLY A 239 7.08 -9.43 30.06
N GLN A 240 7.60 -9.40 31.29
CA GLN A 240 6.88 -8.91 32.47
C GLN A 240 6.48 -7.43 32.32
N ALA A 241 7.37 -6.56 31.81
CA ALA A 241 7.04 -5.16 31.56
C ALA A 241 5.90 -4.98 30.53
N ALA A 242 5.82 -5.83 29.50
CA ALA A 242 4.72 -5.81 28.54
C ALA A 242 3.37 -6.18 29.19
N LEU A 243 3.34 -7.21 30.06
CA LEU A 243 2.13 -7.58 30.81
C LEU A 243 1.72 -6.53 31.85
N VAL A 244 2.68 -5.88 32.51
CA VAL A 244 2.43 -4.74 33.41
C VAL A 244 1.84 -3.55 32.63
N ARG A 245 2.36 -3.25 31.43
CA ARG A 245 1.78 -2.22 30.54
C ARG A 245 0.34 -2.56 30.15
N ALA A 246 0.07 -3.79 29.72
CA ALA A 246 -1.28 -4.24 29.35
C ALA A 246 -2.26 -4.14 30.54
N THR A 247 -1.85 -4.66 31.70
CA THR A 247 -2.60 -4.59 32.97
C THR A 247 -2.89 -3.15 33.37
N THR A 248 -1.93 -2.24 33.19
CA THR A 248 -2.09 -0.81 33.54
C THR A 248 -3.20 -0.19 32.69
N LEU A 249 -3.17 -0.36 31.37
CA LEU A 249 -4.19 0.17 30.45
C LEU A 249 -5.60 -0.35 30.77
N LEU A 250 -5.74 -1.66 30.99
CA LEU A 250 -7.02 -2.30 31.33
C LEU A 250 -7.58 -1.89 32.69
N SER A 251 -6.73 -1.35 33.57
CA SER A 251 -7.09 -0.93 34.94
C SER A 251 -7.28 0.59 35.08
N MET A 252 -7.09 1.37 34.02
CA MET A 252 -7.38 2.81 34.02
C MET A 252 -8.89 3.08 33.98
N HIS A 253 -9.33 4.16 34.64
CA HIS A 253 -10.72 4.63 34.54
C HIS A 253 -11.04 4.98 33.08
N ASP A 254 -12.17 4.47 32.57
CA ASP A 254 -12.56 4.51 31.15
C ASP A 254 -11.55 3.89 30.17
N GLY A 255 -10.53 3.15 30.64
CA GLY A 255 -9.45 2.61 29.81
C GLY A 255 -9.96 1.73 28.65
N TRP A 256 -11.03 0.97 28.89
CA TRP A 256 -11.70 0.14 27.88
C TRP A 256 -12.19 0.93 26.66
N GLY A 257 -12.76 2.12 26.85
CA GLY A 257 -13.20 3.00 25.75
C GLY A 257 -12.06 3.80 25.10
N GLN A 258 -10.90 3.87 25.74
CA GLN A 258 -9.71 4.52 25.19
C GLN A 258 -8.84 3.55 24.37
N LEU A 259 -8.96 2.24 24.59
CA LEU A 259 -8.20 1.22 23.86
C LEU A 259 -8.51 1.19 22.35
N ASP A 260 -9.70 1.66 21.94
CA ASP A 260 -10.02 1.93 20.53
C ASP A 260 -9.05 2.89 19.84
N ASN A 261 -8.41 3.77 20.60
CA ASN A 261 -7.45 4.76 20.12
C ASN A 261 -6.06 4.57 20.75
N VAL A 262 -5.70 3.35 21.21
CA VAL A 262 -4.37 3.07 21.76
C VAL A 262 -3.25 3.31 20.73
N TRP A 263 -3.59 3.16 19.44
CA TRP A 263 -2.75 3.48 18.29
C TRP A 263 -3.05 4.87 17.69
N GLY A 264 -3.81 5.71 18.40
CA GLY A 264 -4.21 7.02 17.91
C GLY A 264 -5.12 6.97 16.67
N VAL A 265 -5.25 8.14 16.05
CA VAL A 265 -6.33 8.48 15.10
C VAL A 265 -5.81 8.91 13.73
N GLY A 266 -4.51 8.77 13.49
CA GLY A 266 -3.87 9.03 12.19
C GLY A 266 -3.96 7.85 11.21
N GLY A 267 -3.38 8.06 10.01
CA GLY A 267 -3.29 7.05 8.95
C GLY A 267 -4.19 7.34 7.75
N ALA A 268 -3.69 7.03 6.55
CA ALA A 268 -4.36 7.33 5.27
C ALA A 268 -5.69 6.58 5.04
N LEU A 269 -5.94 5.49 5.77
CA LEU A 269 -7.19 4.72 5.69
C LEU A 269 -8.28 5.23 6.66
N ARG A 270 -8.00 6.24 7.51
CA ARG A 270 -9.01 6.88 8.34
C ARG A 270 -9.92 7.80 7.50
N PRO A 271 -11.20 8.00 7.87
CA PRO A 271 -12.08 8.93 7.17
C PRO A 271 -11.52 10.37 7.15
N VAL A 272 -11.61 11.04 6.00
CA VAL A 272 -11.10 12.42 5.83
C VAL A 272 -11.66 13.37 6.89
N GLN A 273 -12.95 13.23 7.25
CA GLN A 273 -13.58 14.04 8.30
C GLN A 273 -12.90 13.88 9.67
N THR A 274 -12.46 12.67 10.02
CA THR A 274 -11.70 12.41 11.24
C THR A 274 -10.35 13.10 11.19
N ILE A 275 -9.63 13.00 10.07
CA ILE A 275 -8.32 13.63 9.89
C ILE A 275 -8.43 15.17 9.94
N THR A 276 -9.38 15.78 9.23
CA THR A 276 -9.65 17.23 9.31
C THR A 276 -10.00 17.66 10.74
N GLN A 277 -10.83 16.89 11.46
CA GLN A 277 -11.15 17.18 12.86
C GLN A 277 -9.92 17.15 13.78
N GLN A 278 -9.01 16.20 13.59
CA GLN A 278 -7.73 16.20 14.31
C GLN A 278 -6.84 17.38 13.91
N MET A 279 -6.88 17.82 12.65
CA MET A 279 -6.21 19.05 12.20
C MET A 279 -6.77 20.31 12.86
N SER A 280 -8.08 20.41 13.08
CA SER A 280 -8.66 21.50 13.87
C SER A 280 -8.22 21.41 15.36
N TYR A 281 -8.17 20.21 15.94
CA TYR A 281 -7.80 20.02 17.35
C TYR A 281 -6.34 20.38 17.66
N LEU A 282 -5.34 19.89 16.92
CA LEU A 282 -3.95 20.30 17.22
C LEU A 282 -3.71 21.80 16.96
N LEU A 283 -4.42 22.42 16.00
CA LEU A 283 -4.30 23.85 15.74
C LEU A 283 -4.87 24.65 16.91
N GLN A 284 -6.01 24.24 17.46
CA GLN A 284 -6.58 24.81 18.69
C GLN A 284 -5.64 24.62 19.88
N GLU A 285 -5.08 23.42 20.06
CA GLU A 285 -4.11 23.12 21.12
C GLU A 285 -2.85 23.98 20.99
N TYR A 286 -2.24 24.04 19.81
CA TYR A 286 -1.09 24.91 19.53
C TYR A 286 -1.40 26.39 19.78
N LEU A 287 -2.61 26.85 19.43
CA LEU A 287 -3.01 28.24 19.69
C LEU A 287 -3.13 28.56 21.19
N LEU A 288 -3.36 27.56 22.04
CA LEU A 288 -3.41 27.69 23.50
C LEU A 288 -2.04 27.48 24.16
N SER A 289 -1.29 26.43 23.76
CA SER A 289 -0.02 26.01 24.38
C SER A 289 1.19 26.80 23.86
N ARG A 290 1.15 27.23 22.59
CA ARG A 290 2.28 27.73 21.80
C ARG A 290 3.44 26.74 21.66
N ASP A 291 3.23 25.45 21.94
CA ASP A 291 4.27 24.44 21.78
C ASP A 291 4.41 24.00 20.33
N LEU A 292 5.44 24.53 19.67
CA LEU A 292 5.82 24.15 18.31
C LEU A 292 6.28 22.68 18.22
N SER A 293 6.94 22.15 19.25
CA SER A 293 7.51 20.80 19.22
C SER A 293 6.40 19.75 19.27
N GLU A 294 5.40 19.97 20.12
CA GLU A 294 4.23 19.10 20.18
C GLU A 294 3.39 19.24 18.90
N ALA A 295 3.13 20.45 18.40
CA ALA A 295 2.44 20.62 17.12
C ALA A 295 3.15 19.87 15.96
N GLN A 296 4.48 19.97 15.87
CA GLN A 296 5.27 19.21 14.89
C GLN A 296 5.18 17.68 15.07
N ARG A 297 5.01 17.22 16.29
CA ARG A 297 4.82 15.81 16.62
C ARG A 297 3.43 15.33 16.19
N SER A 298 2.38 16.02 16.62
CA SER A 298 1.00 15.65 16.30
C SER A 298 0.76 15.60 14.78
N ILE A 299 1.34 16.53 13.99
CA ILE A 299 1.27 16.49 12.51
C ILE A 299 1.87 15.20 11.95
N LYS A 300 3.03 14.76 12.48
CA LYS A 300 3.69 13.53 12.02
C LYS A 300 2.88 12.29 12.39
N GLU A 301 2.27 12.28 13.57
CA GLU A 301 1.41 11.19 14.06
C GLU A 301 0.09 11.06 13.28
N LEU A 302 -0.34 12.08 12.51
CA LEU A 302 -1.45 11.93 11.55
C LEU A 302 -1.09 11.09 10.32
N GLU A 303 0.20 10.95 9.98
CA GLU A 303 0.73 10.12 8.89
C GLU A 303 0.17 10.42 7.47
N VAL A 304 -0.32 11.64 7.20
CA VAL A 304 -0.98 12.05 5.92
C VAL A 304 -0.24 13.17 5.16
N PRO A 305 1.01 12.97 4.71
CA PRO A 305 1.87 14.04 4.15
C PRO A 305 1.32 14.70 2.88
N HIS A 306 0.47 14.00 2.11
CA HIS A 306 -0.18 14.53 0.90
C HIS A 306 -1.49 15.30 1.17
N PHE A 307 -1.91 15.38 2.44
CA PHE A 307 -3.09 16.12 2.90
C PHE A 307 -2.71 17.29 3.83
N HIS A 308 -1.43 17.59 3.99
CA HIS A 308 -0.97 18.75 4.78
C HIS A 308 -1.48 20.09 4.24
N HIS A 309 -1.90 20.17 2.98
CA HIS A 309 -2.61 21.34 2.44
C HIS A 309 -3.96 21.63 3.12
N GLU A 310 -4.54 20.67 3.84
CA GLU A 310 -5.73 20.88 4.70
C GLU A 310 -5.35 21.60 5.99
N LEU A 311 -4.31 21.15 6.67
CA LEU A 311 -3.77 21.83 7.87
C LEU A 311 -3.45 23.31 7.59
N ILE A 312 -2.81 23.59 6.45
CA ILE A 312 -2.46 24.96 6.05
C ILE A 312 -3.71 25.79 5.72
N TYR A 313 -4.70 25.21 5.03
CA TYR A 313 -5.98 25.86 4.77
C TYR A 313 -6.70 26.20 6.08
N GLU A 314 -6.94 25.22 6.95
CA GLU A 314 -7.63 25.36 8.23
C GLU A 314 -6.95 26.40 9.13
N ALA A 315 -5.63 26.37 9.25
CA ALA A 315 -4.86 27.34 10.03
C ALA A 315 -4.99 28.78 9.52
N ILE A 316 -5.13 28.98 8.20
CA ILE A 316 -5.43 30.30 7.63
C ILE A 316 -6.87 30.70 7.93
N ILE A 317 -7.86 29.82 7.77
CA ILE A 317 -9.27 30.11 8.12
C ILE A 317 -9.37 30.55 9.60
N MET A 318 -8.81 29.77 10.52
CA MET A 318 -8.75 30.13 11.95
C MET A 318 -8.08 31.49 12.21
N THR A 319 -7.08 31.87 11.39
CA THR A 319 -6.43 33.18 11.46
C THR A 319 -7.35 34.32 10.99
N LEU A 320 -8.12 34.09 9.92
CA LEU A 320 -9.09 35.05 9.39
C LEU A 320 -10.28 35.24 10.36
N GLU A 321 -10.77 34.16 10.98
CA GLU A 321 -11.86 34.19 11.95
C GLU A 321 -11.48 34.86 13.27
N ALA A 322 -10.28 34.58 13.80
CA ALA A 322 -9.86 35.09 15.10
C ALA A 322 -9.69 36.62 15.15
N PHE A 323 -9.48 37.27 14.00
CA PHE A 323 -9.24 38.71 13.85
C PHE A 323 -8.17 39.30 14.82
N ASN A 324 -7.20 38.47 15.21
CA ASN A 324 -6.24 38.76 16.29
C ASN A 324 -4.80 38.65 15.79
N GLU A 325 -4.01 39.71 15.99
CA GLU A 325 -2.60 39.73 15.63
C GLU A 325 -1.77 38.65 16.37
N SER A 326 -2.15 38.27 17.60
CA SER A 326 -1.47 37.17 18.29
C SER A 326 -1.69 35.81 17.62
N THR A 327 -2.83 35.59 16.97
CA THR A 327 -3.10 34.37 16.17
C THR A 327 -2.26 34.40 14.89
N GLU A 328 -2.24 35.54 14.18
CA GLU A 328 -1.40 35.72 12.99
C GLU A 328 0.09 35.47 13.26
N VAL A 329 0.63 35.99 14.37
CA VAL A 329 2.03 35.78 14.74
C VAL A 329 2.32 34.29 14.93
N ALA A 330 1.49 33.59 15.69
CA ALA A 330 1.71 32.18 16.01
C ALA A 330 1.53 31.26 14.79
N ILE A 331 0.47 31.41 13.98
CA ILE A 331 0.31 30.57 12.78
C ILE A 331 1.43 30.85 11.76
N CYS A 332 1.90 32.11 11.65
CA CYS A 332 3.08 32.43 10.84
C CYS A 332 4.37 31.78 11.37
N GLU A 333 4.54 31.69 12.69
CA GLU A 333 5.68 31.01 13.34
C GLU A 333 5.61 29.48 13.18
N LEU A 334 4.40 28.90 13.27
CA LEU A 334 4.14 27.50 12.96
C LEU A 334 4.51 27.19 11.50
N PHE A 335 3.99 27.93 10.53
CA PHE A 335 4.27 27.69 9.10
C PHE A 335 5.76 27.78 8.77
N ARG A 336 6.46 28.78 9.31
CA ARG A 336 7.92 28.89 9.21
C ARG A 336 8.62 27.66 9.80
N THR A 337 8.18 27.19 10.97
CA THR A 337 8.75 26.01 11.63
C THR A 337 8.53 24.75 10.79
N LEU A 338 7.33 24.56 10.22
CA LEU A 338 6.98 23.41 9.38
C LEU A 338 7.76 23.36 8.06
N ASP A 339 8.00 24.51 7.43
CA ASP A 339 8.86 24.65 6.25
C ASP A 339 10.33 24.37 6.60
N SER A 340 10.88 25.06 7.60
CA SER A 340 12.30 24.93 7.98
C SER A 340 12.69 23.53 8.48
N THR A 341 11.71 22.71 8.89
CA THR A 341 11.90 21.31 9.30
C THR A 341 11.40 20.30 8.27
N CYS A 342 10.99 20.76 7.08
CA CYS A 342 10.50 19.95 5.96
C CYS A 342 9.33 19.00 6.31
N ILE A 343 8.52 19.34 7.33
CA ILE A 343 7.35 18.54 7.73
C ILE A 343 6.19 18.77 6.75
N VAL A 344 6.02 20.01 6.29
CA VAL A 344 5.12 20.35 5.19
C VAL A 344 5.99 20.65 3.99
N THR A 345 5.72 19.99 2.85
CA THR A 345 6.47 20.26 1.62
C THR A 345 6.06 21.63 1.05
N PRO A 346 6.93 22.33 0.30
CA PRO A 346 6.59 23.61 -0.31
C PRO A 346 5.34 23.55 -1.19
N GLU A 347 5.10 22.41 -1.85
CA GLU A 347 3.91 22.19 -2.69
C GLU A 347 2.62 22.05 -1.87
N GLN A 348 2.66 21.38 -0.71
CA GLN A 348 1.53 21.30 0.22
C GLN A 348 1.25 22.65 0.90
N MET A 349 2.30 23.40 1.24
CA MET A 349 2.21 24.77 1.74
C MET A 349 1.52 25.67 0.71
N GLU A 350 2.03 25.68 -0.53
CA GLU A 350 1.49 26.50 -1.61
C GLU A 350 0.04 26.12 -1.99
N GLN A 351 -0.28 24.82 -2.01
CA GLN A 351 -1.64 24.34 -2.25
C GLN A 351 -2.62 24.81 -1.17
N GLY A 352 -2.22 24.82 0.11
CA GLY A 352 -3.06 25.30 1.20
C GLY A 352 -3.43 26.78 1.05
N PHE A 353 -2.46 27.64 0.73
CA PHE A 353 -2.73 29.06 0.45
C PHE A 353 -3.58 29.25 -0.81
N ARG A 354 -3.30 28.54 -1.91
CA ARG A 354 -4.09 28.65 -3.16
C ARG A 354 -5.57 28.32 -2.94
N ARG A 355 -5.89 27.27 -2.17
CA ARG A 355 -7.27 26.93 -1.83
C ARG A 355 -8.00 28.09 -1.12
N VAL A 356 -7.37 28.70 -0.12
CA VAL A 356 -7.94 29.89 0.54
C VAL A 356 -8.19 30.99 -0.49
N TYR A 357 -7.27 31.22 -1.43
CA TYR A 357 -7.43 32.26 -2.46
C TYR A 357 -8.61 32.01 -3.39
N GLU A 358 -8.83 30.74 -3.78
CA GLU A 358 -9.95 30.30 -4.59
C GLU A 358 -11.29 30.48 -3.84
N ASP A 359 -11.32 30.10 -2.56
CA ASP A 359 -12.51 30.16 -1.70
C ASP A 359 -12.81 31.57 -1.13
N MET A 360 -11.94 32.58 -1.37
CA MET A 360 -12.07 33.94 -0.79
C MET A 360 -13.40 34.64 -1.10
N THR A 361 -14.08 34.30 -2.20
CA THR A 361 -15.39 34.89 -2.52
C THR A 361 -16.51 34.40 -1.61
N ASP A 362 -16.35 33.22 -1.02
CA ASP A 362 -17.31 32.61 -0.10
C ASP A 362 -16.90 32.92 1.35
N ILE A 363 -15.61 32.82 1.69
CA ILE A 363 -15.06 33.20 3.02
C ILE A 363 -15.45 34.64 3.40
N VAL A 364 -15.50 35.58 2.45
CA VAL A 364 -15.86 36.98 2.73
C VAL A 364 -17.35 37.19 3.04
N LEU A 365 -18.21 36.21 2.77
CA LEU A 365 -19.63 36.25 3.12
C LEU A 365 -19.81 36.15 4.64
N ASP A 366 -19.04 35.26 5.28
CA ASP A 366 -19.04 35.06 6.72
C ASP A 366 -18.06 36.00 7.44
N ILE A 367 -16.94 36.36 6.79
CA ILE A 367 -15.86 37.20 7.37
C ILE A 367 -15.68 38.47 6.50
N PRO A 368 -16.43 39.58 6.74
CA PRO A 368 -16.44 40.77 5.88
C PRO A 368 -15.08 41.48 5.67
N LEU A 369 -14.12 41.23 6.57
CA LEU A 369 -12.76 41.78 6.56
C LEU A 369 -11.69 40.81 6.01
N ALA A 370 -12.06 39.58 5.61
CA ALA A 370 -11.14 38.50 5.23
C ALA A 370 -9.98 38.97 4.34
N TYR A 371 -10.26 39.65 3.22
CA TYR A 371 -9.24 40.17 2.31
C TYR A 371 -8.18 41.08 2.98
N SER A 372 -8.57 41.89 3.96
CA SER A 372 -7.65 42.80 4.66
C SER A 372 -6.81 42.08 5.72
N ILE A 373 -7.35 41.02 6.32
CA ILE A 373 -6.64 40.17 7.27
C ILE A 373 -5.65 39.29 6.51
N LEU A 374 -6.09 38.71 5.39
CA LEU A 374 -5.27 37.88 4.50
C LEU A 374 -4.05 38.65 3.95
N ASP A 375 -4.26 39.87 3.43
CA ASP A 375 -3.15 40.73 2.97
C ASP A 375 -2.14 41.01 4.10
N ARG A 376 -2.63 41.39 5.30
CA ARG A 376 -1.76 41.59 6.48
C ARG A 376 -1.00 40.32 6.87
N PHE A 377 -1.67 39.18 6.87
CA PHE A 377 -1.09 37.89 7.23
C PHE A 377 -0.02 37.44 6.22
N ILE A 378 -0.29 37.57 4.92
CA ILE A 378 0.69 37.24 3.87
C ILE A 378 1.91 38.15 3.95
N GLN A 379 1.73 39.46 4.18
CA GLN A 379 2.85 40.37 4.43
C GLN A 379 3.66 39.99 5.68
N ARG A 380 3.06 39.35 6.69
CA ARG A 380 3.77 38.78 7.84
C ARG A 380 4.57 37.54 7.44
N CYS A 381 3.97 36.59 6.73
CA CYS A 381 4.64 35.39 6.22
C CYS A 381 5.86 35.74 5.35
N GLN A 382 5.72 36.68 4.41
CA GLN A 382 6.81 37.20 3.57
C GLN A 382 8.00 37.77 4.37
N ARG A 383 7.74 38.40 5.52
CA ARG A 383 8.79 38.94 6.41
C ARG A 383 9.39 37.87 7.32
N ALA A 384 8.66 36.80 7.60
CA ALA A 384 9.07 35.76 8.55
C ALA A 384 9.98 34.69 7.93
N GLY A 385 9.84 34.40 6.62
CA GLY A 385 10.65 33.40 5.92
C GLY A 385 10.35 33.31 4.41
N SER A 386 11.11 32.48 3.71
CA SER A 386 11.04 32.27 2.26
C SER A 386 10.12 31.13 1.82
N PHE A 387 9.18 30.70 2.69
CA PHE A 387 8.25 29.59 2.42
C PHE A 387 7.07 29.99 1.50
N MET A 388 6.95 31.27 1.17
CA MET A 388 5.97 31.79 0.20
C MET A 388 6.64 31.95 -1.17
N SER A 389 6.12 31.30 -2.20
CA SER A 389 6.64 31.45 -3.57
C SER A 389 6.32 32.83 -4.16
N GLU A 390 7.17 33.34 -5.05
CA GLU A 390 6.88 34.59 -5.78
C GLU A 390 5.60 34.51 -6.63
N ALA A 391 5.21 33.31 -7.09
CA ALA A 391 3.99 33.10 -7.86
C ALA A 391 2.77 33.24 -6.94
N LEU A 392 2.78 32.55 -5.81
CA LEU A 392 1.74 32.63 -4.77
C LEU A 392 1.54 34.06 -4.25
N ILE A 393 2.58 34.89 -4.23
CA ILE A 393 2.49 36.30 -3.85
C ILE A 393 1.84 37.16 -4.95
N LYS A 394 1.98 36.79 -6.23
CA LYS A 394 1.35 37.50 -7.36
C LYS A 394 -0.13 37.13 -7.53
N ASP A 395 -0.50 35.93 -7.09
CA ASP A 395 -1.86 35.38 -7.21
C ASP A 395 -2.80 35.79 -6.05
N ILE A 396 -2.37 36.67 -5.13
CA ILE A 396 -3.18 37.12 -3.99
C ILE A 396 -4.47 37.79 -4.50
N PRO A 397 -5.66 37.29 -4.12
CA PRO A 397 -6.92 37.80 -4.65
C PRO A 397 -7.22 39.17 -4.06
N THR A 398 -7.44 40.16 -4.92
CA THR A 398 -7.89 41.48 -4.48
C THR A 398 -9.41 41.55 -4.49
N ARG A 399 -10.01 42.16 -3.48
CA ARG A 399 -11.47 42.39 -3.44
C ARG A 399 -11.87 43.27 -4.61
N GLY A 400 -12.43 42.67 -5.65
CA GLY A 400 -12.95 43.37 -6.83
C GLY A 400 -13.92 44.46 -6.39
N ARG A 401 -13.46 45.73 -6.45
CA ARG A 401 -14.27 46.87 -6.02
C ARG A 401 -15.45 46.98 -7.00
N LYS A 402 -16.63 46.46 -6.62
CA LYS A 402 -17.87 46.60 -7.40
C LYS A 402 -18.03 48.08 -7.71
N ARG A 403 -17.82 48.45 -8.98
CA ARG A 403 -18.15 49.76 -9.51
C ARG A 403 -19.67 49.83 -9.57
N PHE A 404 -20.30 50.10 -8.42
CA PHE A 404 -21.61 50.70 -8.41
C PHE A 404 -21.48 51.99 -9.21
N VAL A 405 -22.13 52.00 -10.38
CA VAL A 405 -22.38 53.11 -11.30
C VAL A 405 -21.33 54.22 -11.25
N SER A 406 -20.46 54.30 -12.27
CA SER A 406 -19.57 55.44 -12.44
C SER A 406 -20.32 56.76 -12.29
N GLU A 407 -19.87 57.61 -11.36
CA GLU A 407 -20.30 59.00 -11.18
C GLU A 407 -19.89 59.84 -12.40
N GLY A 408 -20.56 59.60 -13.52
CA GLY A 408 -20.04 59.95 -14.84
C GLY A 408 -21.01 59.62 -15.98
N ASP A 409 -22.29 59.94 -15.82
CA ASP A 409 -22.85 61.05 -16.62
C ASP A 409 -24.15 61.56 -15.97
N GLY A 410 -24.19 62.83 -15.60
CA GLY A 410 -25.25 63.43 -14.79
C GLY A 410 -26.49 63.82 -15.60
N GLY A 411 -27.12 62.87 -16.30
CA GLY A 411 -28.49 63.00 -16.84
C GLY A 411 -28.77 64.14 -17.83
N LEU A 412 -27.75 64.84 -18.32
CA LEU A 412 -27.89 66.00 -19.19
C LEU A 412 -28.04 65.58 -20.65
N ILE A 413 -29.28 65.32 -21.04
CA ILE A 413 -29.68 65.17 -22.45
C ILE A 413 -29.23 66.42 -23.20
N LYS A 414 -28.35 66.25 -24.21
CA LYS A 414 -27.94 67.34 -25.10
C LYS A 414 -29.18 68.02 -25.69
N GLN A 415 -29.34 69.32 -25.44
CA GLN A 415 -30.37 70.11 -26.12
C GLN A 415 -30.05 70.14 -27.62
N VAL A 416 -30.97 69.59 -28.42
CA VAL A 416 -30.91 69.67 -29.87
C VAL A 416 -31.48 71.04 -30.26
N ASN A 417 -30.64 71.92 -30.78
CA ASN A 417 -31.05 73.23 -31.28
C ASN A 417 -32.02 73.07 -32.47
N PHE A 418 -33.32 73.24 -32.23
CA PHE A 418 -34.28 73.53 -33.28
C PHE A 418 -34.21 75.02 -33.63
N GLN A 419 -33.25 75.40 -34.48
CA GLN A 419 -33.39 76.65 -35.23
C GLN A 419 -34.54 76.48 -36.24
N ARG A 420 -35.58 77.30 -36.06
CA ARG A 420 -36.59 77.54 -37.07
C ARG A 420 -36.11 78.71 -37.92
N ASP A 421 -35.76 78.45 -39.16
CA ASP A 421 -35.69 79.51 -40.17
C ASP A 421 -37.08 79.74 -40.77
N PHE A 422 -37.32 80.98 -41.22
CA PHE A 422 -38.59 81.51 -41.74
C PHE A 422 -38.79 81.20 -43.23
#